data_AF-A0A953NH68-F1
#
_entry.id   AF-A0A953NH68-F1
#
_cell.length_a   1.000
_cell.length_b   1.000
_cell.length_c   1.000
_cell.angle_alpha   90.00
_cell.angle_beta   90.00
_cell.angle_gamma   90.00
#
_symmetry.space_group_name_H-M   'P 1'
#
loop_
_entity.id
_entity.type
_entity.pdbx_description
1 polymer ?
#
loop_
_entity_poly.entity_id
_entity_poly.type
_entity_poly.pdbx_seq_one_letter_code
_entity_poly.pdbx_strand_id
1 'polypeptide(L)'
;MGSKKSIIINGLIVGLLSVLLVKYGNPVNMGICIACFIRDTVGGLGLHRAEVVQYVRPEIIGIVLGAFLMSYGKKEFQSRGGSSPVTRFVLGFIVMVGALMFLGCPLRMVLRLAGGDLNALFGIIGFVAGIGLGIIFLNKGFTLKRTYNLNKAEGFIFPAINIVLLVLLISGSAVLIFSQKGPGSQHAPILLALAVGLIVGVYAQRTRLCMVGGIRDLILFKDWYLISGFLAIFVAALLGNIVFGFFKLGFVGQPVAHTDGLWNFLGMALAGFGSVLLGGCPMRQLILAGEGNIDSVIAVLGMAVGAAFAHNFKLASSAQGPTVNGKIAVLIGFIVVALIGYFNIERSVDFKVKGDVNIEG
;
A
#
# COMPACT_ATOMS: atom_id res chain seq x y z
N MET A 1 19.09 8.39 12.78
CA MET A 1 19.14 8.35 11.30
C MET A 1 19.63 6.98 10.88
N GLY A 2 18.88 6.25 10.06
CA GLY A 2 19.32 4.94 9.56
C GLY A 2 20.38 5.14 8.48
N SER A 3 21.53 4.47 8.58
CA SER A 3 22.55 4.48 7.53
C SER A 3 21.95 4.01 6.19
N LYS A 4 22.43 4.53 5.05
CA LYS A 4 22.09 4.01 3.70
C LYS A 4 22.28 2.50 3.61
N LYS A 5 23.25 1.94 4.35
CA LYS A 5 23.46 0.48 4.44
C LYS A 5 22.24 -0.24 5.02
N SER A 6 21.59 0.32 6.04
CA SER A 6 20.46 -0.32 6.71
C SER A 6 19.24 -0.45 5.80
N ILE A 7 18.94 0.58 4.99
CA ILE A 7 17.79 0.52 4.09
C ILE A 7 18.02 -0.43 2.92
N ILE A 8 19.26 -0.52 2.41
CA ILE A 8 19.63 -1.47 1.37
C ILE A 8 19.52 -2.90 1.89
N ILE A 9 20.07 -3.19 3.08
CA ILE A 9 19.96 -4.53 3.71
C ILE A 9 18.49 -4.91 3.89
N ASN A 10 17.68 -4.00 4.44
CA ASN A 10 16.26 -4.27 4.62
C ASN A 10 15.55 -4.50 3.28
N GLY A 11 15.90 -3.74 2.24
CA GLY A 11 15.36 -3.94 0.90
C GLY A 11 15.72 -5.32 0.33
N LEU A 12 16.97 -5.75 0.47
CA LEU A 12 17.40 -7.10 0.06
C LEU A 12 16.61 -8.19 0.80
N ILE A 13 16.44 -8.05 2.12
CA ILE A 13 15.66 -8.99 2.93
C ILE A 13 14.21 -9.05 2.44
N VAL A 14 13.55 -7.91 2.26
CA VAL A 14 12.15 -7.87 1.79
C VAL A 14 12.02 -8.48 0.40
N GLY A 15 12.96 -8.22 -0.51
CA GLY A 15 12.99 -8.82 -1.85
C GLY A 15 13.14 -10.34 -1.80
N LEU A 16 14.12 -10.84 -1.05
CA LEU A 16 14.35 -12.28 -0.89
C LEU A 16 13.16 -13.00 -0.24
N LEU A 17 12.63 -12.45 0.85
CA LEU A 17 11.46 -13.02 1.54
C LEU A 17 10.23 -13.03 0.62
N SER A 18 10.06 -12.01 -0.23
CA SER A 18 8.97 -11.98 -1.21
C SER A 18 9.06 -13.12 -2.22
N VAL A 19 10.25 -13.43 -2.72
CA VAL A 19 10.46 -14.56 -3.65
C VAL A 19 10.32 -15.91 -2.93
N LEU A 20 10.81 -16.02 -1.70
CA LEU A 20 10.62 -17.22 -0.89
C LEU A 20 9.14 -17.52 -0.66
N LEU A 21 8.32 -16.50 -0.38
CA LEU A 21 6.87 -16.69 -0.27
C LEU A 21 6.25 -17.25 -1.55
N VAL A 22 6.71 -16.81 -2.73
CA VAL A 22 6.26 -17.37 -4.02
C VAL A 22 6.66 -18.85 -4.12
N LYS A 23 7.90 -19.18 -3.79
CA LYS A 23 8.38 -20.58 -3.79
C LYS A 23 7.54 -21.49 -2.89
N TYR A 24 7.10 -20.98 -1.75
CA TYR A 24 6.35 -21.76 -0.76
C TYR A 24 4.82 -21.71 -0.92
N GLY A 25 4.29 -21.05 -1.95
CA GLY A 25 2.87 -21.19 -2.33
C GLY A 25 2.13 -19.91 -2.70
N ASN A 26 2.71 -18.71 -2.49
CA ASN A 26 2.07 -17.47 -2.95
C ASN A 26 2.08 -17.38 -4.49
N PRO A 27 1.14 -16.63 -5.10
CA PRO A 27 1.08 -16.51 -6.54
C PRO A 27 2.35 -15.93 -7.13
N VAL A 28 2.74 -16.46 -8.29
CA VAL A 28 3.87 -15.94 -9.08
C VAL A 28 3.63 -14.46 -9.38
N ASN A 29 4.69 -13.64 -9.31
CA ASN A 29 4.66 -12.18 -9.46
C ASN A 29 3.82 -11.43 -8.40
N MET A 30 3.43 -12.08 -7.30
CA MET A 30 2.69 -11.45 -6.21
C MET A 30 3.57 -11.20 -4.98
N GLY A 31 4.40 -12.16 -4.59
CA GLY A 31 5.31 -12.07 -3.43
C GLY A 31 4.60 -11.51 -2.20
N ILE A 32 4.92 -10.26 -1.85
CA ILE A 32 4.18 -9.47 -0.84
C ILE A 32 3.38 -8.37 -1.56
N CYS A 33 2.04 -8.51 -1.55
CA CYS A 33 1.16 -7.50 -2.15
C CYS A 33 0.07 -7.05 -1.19
N ILE A 34 0.26 -5.89 -0.58
CA ILE A 34 -0.66 -5.37 0.42
C ILE A 34 -2.07 -5.14 -0.12
N ALA A 35 -2.22 -4.52 -1.30
CA ALA A 35 -3.54 -4.25 -1.85
C ALA A 35 -4.33 -5.54 -2.10
N CYS A 36 -3.68 -6.52 -2.74
CA CYS A 36 -4.31 -7.79 -3.01
C CYS A 36 -4.51 -8.64 -1.75
N PHE A 37 -3.63 -8.54 -0.75
CA PHE A 37 -3.82 -9.26 0.52
C PHE A 37 -4.94 -8.65 1.37
N ILE A 38 -5.13 -7.33 1.35
CA ILE A 38 -6.29 -6.67 1.97
C ILE A 38 -7.55 -7.18 1.28
N ARG A 39 -7.58 -7.20 -0.06
CA ARG A 39 -8.68 -7.80 -0.83
C ARG A 39 -8.94 -9.25 -0.42
N ASP A 40 -7.92 -10.11 -0.44
CA ASP A 40 -8.10 -11.52 -0.12
C ASP A 40 -8.67 -11.70 1.30
N THR A 41 -8.21 -10.89 2.25
CA THR A 41 -8.69 -10.90 3.64
C THR A 41 -10.14 -10.45 3.74
N VAL A 42 -10.51 -9.40 3.03
CA VAL A 42 -11.89 -8.92 2.91
C VAL A 42 -12.79 -9.99 2.28
N GLY A 43 -12.30 -10.72 1.28
CA GLY A 43 -12.97 -11.88 0.70
C GLY A 43 -13.13 -13.03 1.67
N GLY A 44 -12.09 -13.34 2.45
CA GLY A 44 -12.12 -14.39 3.48
C GLY A 44 -13.09 -14.08 4.62
N LEU A 45 -13.30 -12.80 4.92
CA LEU A 45 -14.33 -12.32 5.84
C LEU A 45 -15.73 -12.26 5.21
N GLY A 46 -15.88 -12.63 3.94
CA GLY A 46 -17.16 -12.68 3.25
C GLY A 46 -17.75 -11.32 2.86
N LEU A 47 -16.96 -10.24 2.91
CA LEU A 47 -17.42 -8.89 2.53
C LEU A 47 -17.56 -8.73 1.01
N HIS A 48 -16.97 -9.62 0.22
CA HIS A 48 -17.27 -9.81 -1.19
C HIS A 48 -17.37 -11.30 -1.55
N ARG A 49 -18.08 -11.62 -2.63
CA ARG A 49 -18.37 -13.01 -3.04
C ARG A 49 -17.54 -13.49 -4.24
N ALA A 50 -16.42 -12.84 -4.56
CA ALA A 50 -15.51 -13.32 -5.60
C ALA A 50 -14.73 -14.58 -5.13
N GLU A 51 -15.20 -15.76 -5.53
CA GLU A 51 -14.70 -17.08 -5.09
C GLU A 51 -13.20 -17.33 -5.32
N VAL A 52 -12.57 -16.55 -6.21
CA VAL A 52 -11.15 -16.73 -6.57
C VAL A 52 -10.17 -16.01 -5.65
N VAL A 53 -10.65 -15.16 -4.74
CA VAL A 53 -9.83 -14.23 -3.93
C VAL A 53 -10.34 -14.11 -2.49
N GLN A 54 -10.55 -15.25 -1.83
CA GLN A 54 -11.04 -15.36 -0.45
C GLN A 54 -10.03 -16.14 0.38
N TYR A 55 -9.23 -15.42 1.17
CA TYR A 55 -8.28 -16.00 2.11
C TYR A 55 -7.75 -14.91 3.05
N VAL A 56 -7.85 -15.13 4.36
CA VAL A 56 -7.22 -14.23 5.35
C VAL A 56 -5.71 -14.41 5.28
N ARG A 57 -4.99 -13.41 4.78
CA ARG A 57 -3.54 -13.46 4.52
C ARG A 57 -2.76 -13.21 5.82
N PRO A 58 -2.05 -14.20 6.39
CA PRO A 58 -1.26 -14.02 7.61
C PRO A 58 -0.15 -12.97 7.46
N GLU A 59 0.31 -12.70 6.23
CA GLU A 59 1.34 -11.72 5.95
C GLU A 59 0.94 -10.31 6.41
N ILE A 60 -0.33 -9.92 6.23
CA ILE A 60 -0.81 -8.60 6.69
C ILE A 60 -0.80 -8.55 8.21
N ILE A 61 -1.31 -9.59 8.86
CA ILE A 61 -1.34 -9.70 10.31
C ILE A 61 0.10 -9.59 10.86
N GLY A 62 1.03 -10.35 10.26
CA GLY A 62 2.44 -10.29 10.60
C GLY A 62 3.04 -8.89 10.42
N ILE A 63 2.76 -8.19 9.31
CA ILE A 63 3.29 -6.83 9.08
C ILE A 63 2.79 -5.86 10.14
N VAL A 64 1.50 -5.91 10.49
CA VAL A 64 0.90 -5.04 11.51
C VAL A 64 1.50 -5.34 12.88
N LEU A 65 1.56 -6.62 13.27
CA LEU A 65 2.12 -7.02 14.57
C LEU A 65 3.62 -6.75 14.66
N GLY A 66 4.38 -6.93 13.57
CA GLY A 66 5.80 -6.63 13.52
C GLY A 66 6.07 -5.14 13.69
N ALA A 67 5.29 -4.30 13.02
CA ALA A 67 5.34 -2.85 13.21
C ALA A 67 4.97 -2.44 14.64
N PHE A 68 3.92 -3.05 15.21
CA PHE A 68 3.49 -2.81 16.58
C PHE A 68 4.57 -3.19 17.60
N LEU A 69 5.10 -4.41 17.53
CA LEU A 69 6.14 -4.90 18.44
C LEU A 69 7.40 -4.03 18.38
N MET A 70 7.82 -3.65 17.17
CA MET A 70 8.99 -2.79 16.99
C MET A 70 8.77 -1.39 17.55
N SER A 71 7.62 -0.79 17.26
CA SER A 71 7.26 0.55 17.73
C SER A 71 7.11 0.59 19.26
N TYR A 72 6.48 -0.43 19.85
CA TYR A 72 6.33 -0.56 21.30
C TYR A 72 7.69 -0.79 21.98
N GLY A 73 8.51 -1.72 21.46
CA GLY A 73 9.84 -2.02 22.00
C GLY A 73 10.82 -0.84 21.90
N LYS A 74 10.67 0.05 20.91
CA LYS A 74 11.46 1.28 20.80
C LYS A 74 10.83 2.51 21.46
N LYS A 75 9.69 2.35 22.14
CA LYS A 75 8.94 3.45 22.76
C LYS A 75 8.55 4.55 21.76
N GLU A 76 8.38 4.17 20.49
CA GLU A 76 7.93 5.04 19.38
C GLU A 76 6.40 4.95 19.19
N PHE A 77 5.74 4.01 19.87
CA PHE A 77 4.29 3.79 19.79
C PHE A 77 3.51 4.99 20.36
N GLN A 78 2.62 5.56 19.55
CA GLN A 78 1.82 6.71 19.92
C GLN A 78 0.40 6.59 19.36
N SER A 79 -0.59 6.60 20.27
CA SER A 79 -2.00 6.63 19.92
C SER A 79 -2.38 8.05 19.46
N ARG A 80 -2.55 8.23 18.16
CA ARG A 80 -2.83 9.53 17.54
C ARG A 80 -3.85 9.41 16.42
N GLY A 81 -4.77 10.36 16.31
CA GLY A 81 -5.80 10.35 15.28
C GLY A 81 -6.69 11.60 15.28
N GLY A 82 -7.82 11.51 14.59
CA GLY A 82 -8.90 12.50 14.62
C GLY A 82 -8.82 13.54 13.51
N SER A 83 -7.94 13.38 12.53
CA SER A 83 -7.81 14.33 11.44
C SER A 83 -8.59 13.83 10.22
N SER A 84 -9.47 14.68 9.66
CA SER A 84 -10.34 14.46 8.49
C SER A 84 -10.65 12.97 8.17
N PRO A 85 -11.33 12.23 9.06
CA PRO A 85 -11.43 10.77 8.99
C PRO A 85 -12.17 10.30 7.72
N VAL A 86 -13.30 10.93 7.38
CA VAL A 86 -14.07 10.59 6.17
C VAL A 86 -13.23 10.79 4.91
N THR A 87 -12.47 11.89 4.83
CA THR A 87 -11.59 12.16 3.69
C THR A 87 -10.52 11.07 3.55
N ARG A 88 -9.91 10.62 4.66
CA ARG A 88 -8.93 9.52 4.65
C ARG A 88 -9.54 8.19 4.26
N PHE A 89 -10.76 7.91 4.71
CA PHE A 89 -11.51 6.73 4.31
C PHE A 89 -11.75 6.73 2.78
N VAL A 90 -12.26 7.84 2.24
CA VAL A 90 -12.54 7.99 0.80
C VAL A 90 -11.26 7.90 -0.03
N LEU A 91 -10.17 8.55 0.40
CA LEU A 91 -8.88 8.43 -0.28
C LEU A 91 -8.37 6.98 -0.25
N GLY A 92 -8.50 6.29 0.89
CA GLY A 92 -8.13 4.87 1.02
C GLY A 92 -8.94 3.97 0.08
N PHE A 93 -10.25 4.21 -0.02
CA PHE A 93 -11.14 3.53 -0.96
C PHE A 93 -10.67 3.72 -2.41
N ILE A 94 -10.40 4.96 -2.82
CA ILE A 94 -10.01 5.28 -4.20
C ILE A 94 -8.62 4.71 -4.53
N VAL A 95 -7.67 4.76 -3.58
CA VAL A 95 -6.36 4.14 -3.73
C VAL A 95 -6.48 2.64 -3.96
N MET A 96 -7.39 1.96 -3.24
CA MET A 96 -7.64 0.54 -3.48
C MET A 96 -8.24 0.28 -4.87
N VAL A 97 -9.19 1.11 -5.34
CA VAL A 97 -9.74 0.98 -6.69
C VAL A 97 -8.65 1.11 -7.76
N GLY A 98 -7.77 2.11 -7.64
CA GLY A 98 -6.63 2.27 -8.56
C GLY A 98 -5.64 1.10 -8.50
N ALA A 99 -5.33 0.61 -7.29
CA ALA A 99 -4.47 -0.55 -7.09
C ALA A 99 -5.06 -1.83 -7.69
N LEU A 100 -6.38 -2.05 -7.58
CA LEU A 100 -7.06 -3.21 -8.15
C LEU A 100 -7.30 -3.09 -9.65
N MET A 101 -7.37 -1.87 -10.20
CA MET A 101 -7.30 -1.65 -11.65
C MET A 101 -5.96 -2.16 -12.21
N PHE A 102 -4.85 -1.84 -11.56
CA PHE A 102 -3.53 -2.37 -11.94
C PHE A 102 -3.31 -3.83 -11.54
N LEU A 103 -4.15 -4.41 -10.67
CA LEU A 103 -3.92 -5.69 -9.99
C LEU A 103 -2.64 -5.69 -9.14
N GLY A 104 -2.34 -4.63 -8.42
CA GLY A 104 -1.18 -4.60 -7.53
C GLY A 104 -1.02 -3.33 -6.72
N CYS A 105 -0.16 -3.42 -5.70
CA CYS A 105 0.30 -2.25 -4.95
C CYS A 105 1.71 -1.84 -5.42
N PRO A 106 2.26 -0.71 -4.94
CA PRO A 106 3.59 -0.24 -5.36
C PRO A 106 4.71 -1.26 -5.12
N LEU A 107 4.65 -2.02 -4.02
CA LEU A 107 5.62 -3.10 -3.77
C LEU A 107 5.50 -4.21 -4.83
N ARG A 108 4.27 -4.67 -5.10
CA ARG A 108 4.02 -5.70 -6.11
C ARG A 108 4.38 -5.22 -7.52
N MET A 109 4.24 -3.95 -7.82
CA MET A 109 4.67 -3.37 -9.10
C MET A 109 6.16 -3.61 -9.33
N VAL A 110 7.00 -3.40 -8.31
CA VAL A 110 8.45 -3.70 -8.38
C VAL A 110 8.70 -5.21 -8.50
N LEU A 111 7.96 -6.04 -7.75
CA LEU A 111 8.08 -7.50 -7.80
C LEU A 111 7.62 -8.11 -9.14
N ARG A 112 6.60 -7.53 -9.78
CA ARG A 112 6.13 -7.90 -11.12
C ARG A 112 7.21 -7.62 -12.16
N LEU A 113 7.80 -6.43 -12.11
CA LEU A 113 8.92 -6.09 -12.99
C LEU A 113 10.10 -7.05 -12.78
N ALA A 114 10.42 -7.38 -11.52
CA ALA A 114 11.45 -8.35 -11.18
C ALA A 114 11.14 -9.79 -11.63
N GLY A 115 9.86 -10.11 -11.87
CA GLY A 115 9.42 -11.38 -12.47
C GLY A 115 9.46 -11.39 -14.00
N GLY A 116 9.79 -10.27 -14.64
CA GLY A 116 9.82 -10.12 -16.10
C GLY A 116 8.52 -9.58 -16.72
N ASP A 117 7.55 -9.15 -15.91
CA ASP A 117 6.31 -8.53 -16.40
C ASP A 117 6.54 -7.08 -16.81
N LEU A 118 6.63 -6.84 -18.12
CA LEU A 118 6.86 -5.51 -18.69
C LEU A 118 5.64 -4.58 -18.56
N ASN A 119 4.44 -5.10 -18.28
CA ASN A 119 3.27 -4.25 -18.02
C ASN A 119 3.45 -3.42 -16.74
N ALA A 120 4.31 -3.87 -15.82
CA ALA A 120 4.65 -3.12 -14.63
C ALA A 120 5.35 -1.78 -14.94
N LEU A 121 6.00 -1.63 -16.10
CA LEU A 121 6.61 -0.36 -16.52
C LEU A 121 5.55 0.74 -16.68
N PHE A 122 4.43 0.43 -17.34
CA PHE A 122 3.31 1.38 -17.45
C PHE A 122 2.77 1.76 -16.08
N GLY A 123 2.69 0.78 -15.16
CA GLY A 123 2.35 1.01 -13.76
C GLY A 123 3.32 1.95 -13.05
N ILE A 124 4.64 1.77 -13.24
CA ILE A 124 5.68 2.62 -12.62
C ILE A 124 5.57 4.05 -13.13
N ILE A 125 5.49 4.23 -14.45
CA ILE A 125 5.37 5.55 -15.07
C ILE A 125 4.09 6.23 -14.59
N GLY A 126 2.97 5.48 -14.54
CA GLY A 126 1.70 5.96 -13.99
C GLY A 126 1.83 6.39 -12.54
N PHE A 127 2.43 5.53 -11.70
CA PHE A 127 2.62 5.82 -10.28
C PHE A 127 3.46 7.08 -10.05
N VAL A 128 4.56 7.26 -10.80
CA VAL A 128 5.40 8.47 -10.74
C VAL A 128 4.62 9.70 -11.19
N ALA A 129 3.87 9.61 -12.29
CA ALA A 129 3.04 10.72 -12.78
C ALA A 129 1.95 11.11 -11.75
N GLY A 130 1.27 10.13 -11.15
CA GLY A 130 0.30 10.34 -10.08
C GLY A 130 0.91 10.99 -8.85
N ILE A 131 2.12 10.59 -8.46
CA ILE A 131 2.85 11.23 -7.36
C ILE A 131 3.20 12.67 -7.72
N GLY A 132 3.64 12.93 -8.94
CA GLY A 132 3.87 14.29 -9.46
C GLY A 132 2.63 15.18 -9.33
N LEU A 133 1.45 14.67 -9.71
CA LEU A 133 0.19 15.39 -9.51
C LEU A 133 -0.08 15.67 -8.02
N GLY A 134 0.13 14.69 -7.14
CA GLY A 134 -0.01 14.87 -5.70
C GLY A 134 0.94 15.92 -5.12
N ILE A 135 2.18 15.99 -5.61
CA ILE A 135 3.17 17.00 -5.19
C ILE A 135 2.67 18.41 -5.48
N ILE A 136 1.97 18.64 -6.59
CA ILE A 136 1.41 19.96 -6.91
C ILE A 136 0.45 20.43 -5.80
N PHE A 137 -0.41 19.54 -5.29
CA PHE A 137 -1.32 19.86 -4.19
C PHE A 137 -0.58 20.03 -2.86
N LEU A 138 0.43 19.20 -2.58
CA LEU A 138 1.27 19.36 -1.39
C LEU A 138 1.99 20.71 -1.37
N ASN A 139 2.57 21.12 -2.49
CA ASN A 139 3.26 22.41 -2.62
C ASN A 139 2.30 23.61 -2.49
N LYS A 140 1.02 23.41 -2.77
CA LYS A 140 -0.03 24.42 -2.58
C LYS A 140 -0.56 24.49 -1.14
N GLY A 141 -0.04 23.68 -0.21
CA GLY A 141 -0.48 23.70 1.20
C GLY A 141 -1.62 22.73 1.50
N PHE A 142 -1.76 21.63 0.75
CA PHE A 142 -2.71 20.58 1.10
C PHE A 142 -2.42 20.01 2.49
N THR A 143 -3.45 19.96 3.33
CA THR A 143 -3.37 19.36 4.66
C THR A 143 -4.71 18.74 5.06
N LEU A 144 -4.65 17.61 5.74
CA LEU A 144 -5.84 16.93 6.26
C LEU A 144 -6.05 17.21 7.75
N LYS A 145 -5.68 18.42 8.18
CA LYS A 145 -5.70 18.94 9.56
C LYS A 145 -4.75 18.22 10.50
N ARG A 146 -4.59 18.79 11.70
CA ARG A 146 -3.73 18.28 12.75
C ARG A 146 -4.31 17.00 13.37
N THR A 147 -3.43 16.04 13.61
CA THR A 147 -3.72 14.83 14.40
C THR A 147 -3.56 15.14 15.90
N TYR A 148 -4.46 14.59 16.73
CA TYR A 148 -4.47 14.76 18.18
C TYR A 148 -4.02 13.47 18.88
N ASN A 149 -3.49 13.62 20.09
CA ASN A 149 -3.21 12.47 20.96
C ASN A 149 -4.55 11.89 21.44
N LEU A 150 -4.70 10.58 21.31
CA LEU A 150 -5.87 9.85 21.77
C LEU A 150 -5.53 8.97 22.96
N ASN A 151 -6.56 8.40 23.57
CA ASN A 151 -6.35 7.41 24.62
C ASN A 151 -5.50 6.24 24.11
N LYS A 152 -4.66 5.67 24.97
CA LYS A 152 -3.78 4.55 24.59
C LYS A 152 -4.57 3.37 24.03
N ALA A 153 -5.78 3.13 24.56
CA ALA A 153 -6.67 2.07 24.13
C ALA A 153 -6.89 2.08 22.60
N GLU A 154 -7.16 3.25 22.02
CA GLU A 154 -7.41 3.40 20.57
C GLU A 154 -6.28 2.81 19.72
N GLY A 155 -5.03 3.07 20.09
CA GLY A 155 -3.86 2.58 19.36
C GLY A 155 -3.70 1.06 19.41
N PHE A 156 -4.20 0.39 20.46
CA PHE A 156 -4.10 -1.07 20.61
C PHE A 156 -5.21 -1.83 19.88
N ILE A 157 -6.32 -1.16 19.52
CA ILE A 157 -7.47 -1.80 18.88
C ILE A 157 -7.07 -2.47 17.57
N PHE A 158 -6.31 -1.79 16.71
CA PHE A 158 -5.98 -2.32 15.40
C PHE A 158 -5.04 -3.55 15.47
N PRO A 159 -3.94 -3.55 16.26
CA PRO A 159 -3.19 -4.78 16.54
C PRO A 159 -4.05 -5.90 17.15
N ALA A 160 -4.95 -5.58 18.09
CA ALA A 160 -5.83 -6.56 18.73
C ALA A 160 -6.78 -7.23 17.72
N ILE A 161 -7.39 -6.46 16.80
CA ILE A 161 -8.22 -7.01 15.71
C ILE A 161 -7.41 -8.00 14.86
N ASN A 162 -6.15 -7.70 14.55
CA ASN A 162 -5.29 -8.60 13.79
C ASN A 162 -4.96 -9.90 14.55
N ILE A 163 -4.80 -9.83 15.87
CA ILE A 163 -4.65 -11.03 16.72
C ILE A 163 -5.92 -11.87 16.70
N VAL A 164 -7.10 -11.25 16.82
CA VAL A 164 -8.38 -11.97 16.73
C VAL A 164 -8.53 -12.66 15.37
N LEU A 165 -8.20 -11.96 14.28
CA LEU A 165 -8.19 -12.55 12.93
C LEU A 165 -7.22 -13.73 12.81
N LEU A 166 -6.05 -13.65 13.46
CA LEU A 166 -5.08 -14.75 13.49
C LEU A 166 -5.62 -15.98 14.23
N VAL A 167 -6.26 -15.76 15.39
CA VAL A 167 -6.88 -16.84 16.18
C VAL A 167 -8.01 -17.50 15.38
N LEU A 168 -8.85 -16.72 14.70
CA LEU A 168 -9.89 -17.25 13.81
C LEU A 168 -9.31 -18.07 12.66
N LEU A 169 -8.17 -17.63 12.09
CA LEU A 169 -7.50 -18.34 11.02
C LEU A 169 -6.89 -19.68 11.50
N ILE A 170 -6.22 -19.69 12.65
CA ILE A 170 -5.59 -20.90 13.21
C ILE A 170 -6.64 -21.91 13.68
N SER A 171 -7.75 -21.43 14.25
CA SER A 171 -8.84 -22.30 14.71
C SER A 171 -9.65 -22.93 13.56
N GLY A 172 -9.41 -22.53 12.31
CA GLY A 172 -10.16 -23.04 11.17
C GLY A 172 -11.65 -22.70 11.24
N SER A 173 -11.99 -21.55 11.83
CA SER A 173 -13.39 -21.17 12.07
C SER A 173 -14.22 -21.18 10.79
N ALA A 174 -15.43 -21.74 10.88
CA ALA A 174 -16.40 -21.77 9.79
C ALA A 174 -16.86 -20.37 9.32
N VAL A 175 -16.52 -19.32 10.07
CA VAL A 175 -16.76 -17.92 9.69
C VAL A 175 -15.88 -17.51 8.50
N LEU A 176 -14.72 -18.12 8.32
CA LEU A 176 -13.79 -17.77 7.24
C LEU A 176 -14.07 -18.57 5.97
N ILE A 177 -14.09 -17.87 4.84
CA ILE A 177 -14.28 -18.45 3.52
C ILE A 177 -12.93 -18.63 2.84
N PHE A 178 -12.70 -19.82 2.29
CA PHE A 178 -11.47 -20.19 1.62
C PHE A 178 -11.72 -20.50 0.15
N SER A 179 -10.99 -19.81 -0.73
CA SER A 179 -10.98 -20.07 -2.17
C SER A 179 -10.43 -21.45 -2.49
N GLN A 180 -11.14 -22.21 -3.33
CA GLN A 180 -10.67 -23.51 -3.86
C GLN A 180 -9.79 -23.36 -5.11
N LYS A 181 -9.95 -22.26 -5.86
CA LYS A 181 -9.21 -21.97 -7.09
C LYS A 181 -8.83 -20.49 -7.16
N GLY A 182 -7.85 -20.17 -8.00
CA GLY A 182 -7.42 -18.78 -8.23
C GLY A 182 -6.43 -18.25 -7.19
N PRO A 183 -6.10 -16.95 -7.24
CA PRO A 183 -5.03 -16.37 -6.42
C PRO A 183 -5.24 -16.54 -4.91
N GLY A 184 -6.49 -16.57 -4.43
CA GLY A 184 -6.82 -16.78 -3.01
C GLY A 184 -6.46 -18.18 -2.50
N SER A 185 -6.53 -19.19 -3.36
CA SER A 185 -6.16 -20.59 -3.01
C SER A 185 -4.64 -20.82 -2.96
N GLN A 186 -3.87 -19.92 -3.58
CA GLN A 186 -2.40 -19.98 -3.62
C GLN A 186 -1.85 -19.19 -2.42
N HIS A 187 -1.47 -19.90 -1.36
CA HIS A 187 -0.91 -19.27 -0.17
C HIS A 187 0.25 -20.08 0.41
N ALA A 188 1.22 -19.38 0.97
CA ALA A 188 2.27 -19.98 1.77
C ALA A 188 1.72 -20.57 3.09
N PRO A 189 2.44 -21.50 3.74
CA PRO A 189 2.08 -22.00 5.06
C PRO A 189 1.91 -20.86 6.07
N ILE A 190 0.89 -20.97 6.93
CA ILE A 190 0.48 -19.88 7.85
C ILE A 190 1.66 -19.36 8.69
N LEU A 191 2.45 -20.26 9.27
CA LEU A 191 3.60 -19.91 10.10
C LEU A 191 4.68 -19.14 9.32
N LEU A 192 4.97 -19.57 8.09
CA LEU A 192 5.96 -18.92 7.25
C LEU A 192 5.47 -17.53 6.81
N ALA A 193 4.22 -17.44 6.36
CA ALA A 193 3.58 -16.17 5.99
C ALA A 193 3.59 -15.16 7.16
N LEU A 194 3.25 -15.63 8.37
CA LEU A 194 3.28 -14.81 9.57
C LEU A 194 4.69 -14.37 9.94
N ALA A 195 5.67 -15.28 9.92
CA ALA A 195 7.07 -14.98 10.24
C ALA A 195 7.66 -13.96 9.26
N VAL A 196 7.43 -14.15 7.95
CA VAL A 196 7.84 -13.18 6.93
C VAL A 196 7.16 -11.83 7.15
N GLY A 197 5.84 -11.83 7.41
CA GLY A 197 5.10 -10.62 7.72
C GLY A 197 5.70 -9.86 8.91
N LEU A 198 5.98 -10.56 10.02
CA LEU A 198 6.60 -9.97 11.22
C LEU A 198 7.95 -9.32 10.90
N ILE A 199 8.82 -10.03 10.20
CA ILE A 199 10.14 -9.54 9.80
C ILE A 199 10.01 -8.28 8.94
N VAL A 200 9.15 -8.33 7.92
CA VAL A 200 8.91 -7.21 7.01
C VAL A 200 8.32 -6.02 7.76
N GLY A 201 7.38 -6.24 8.69
CA GLY A 201 6.80 -5.21 9.55
C GLY A 201 7.82 -4.50 10.42
N VAL A 202 8.68 -5.27 11.11
CA VAL A 202 9.77 -4.74 11.95
C VAL A 202 10.73 -3.89 11.12
N TYR A 203 11.21 -4.41 10.00
CA TYR A 203 12.17 -3.69 9.16
C TYR A 203 11.56 -2.46 8.50
N ALA A 204 10.33 -2.55 8.03
CA ALA A 204 9.65 -1.44 7.35
C ALA A 204 9.23 -0.32 8.31
N GLN A 205 8.87 -0.63 9.55
CA GLN A 205 8.71 0.36 10.63
C GLN A 205 10.05 1.10 10.84
N ARG A 206 11.15 0.34 10.95
CA ARG A 206 12.45 0.91 11.33
C ARG A 206 13.08 1.80 10.25
N THR A 207 12.98 1.42 8.98
CA THR A 207 13.50 2.23 7.86
C THR A 207 12.50 3.21 7.27
N ARG A 208 11.25 3.20 7.77
CA ARG A 208 10.14 3.99 7.22
C ARG A 208 9.96 3.74 5.71
N LEU A 209 10.11 2.48 5.29
CA LEU A 209 10.08 2.08 3.89
C LEU A 209 8.75 2.52 3.24
N CYS A 210 8.82 3.43 2.27
CA CYS A 210 7.65 3.98 1.60
C CYS A 210 8.01 4.38 0.16
N MET A 211 7.37 3.75 -0.84
CA MET A 211 7.66 4.04 -2.25
C MET A 211 7.21 5.44 -2.65
N VAL A 212 6.06 5.86 -2.12
CA VAL A 212 5.51 7.21 -2.33
C VAL A 212 6.45 8.26 -1.76
N GLY A 213 6.91 8.06 -0.52
CA GLY A 213 7.89 8.91 0.12
C GLY A 213 9.18 8.96 -0.68
N GLY A 214 9.70 7.82 -1.14
CA GLY A 214 10.93 7.78 -1.92
C GLY A 214 10.85 8.54 -3.24
N ILE A 215 9.76 8.38 -4.01
CA ILE A 215 9.59 9.11 -5.28
C ILE A 215 9.37 10.60 -5.00
N ARG A 216 8.56 10.94 -4.01
CA ARG A 216 8.29 12.33 -3.61
C ARG A 216 9.57 13.04 -3.17
N ASP A 217 10.33 12.42 -2.28
CA ASP A 217 11.55 12.99 -1.69
C ASP A 217 12.66 13.06 -2.75
N LEU A 218 12.69 12.14 -3.71
CA LEU A 218 13.55 12.23 -4.88
C LEU A 218 13.19 13.43 -5.77
N ILE A 219 11.90 13.68 -6.03
CA ILE A 219 11.45 14.79 -6.88
C ILE A 219 11.67 16.14 -6.21
N LEU A 220 11.31 16.27 -4.92
CA LEU A 220 11.36 17.54 -4.19
C LEU A 220 12.76 17.87 -3.64
N PHE A 221 13.46 16.88 -3.09
CA PHE A 221 14.70 17.09 -2.34
C PHE A 221 15.91 16.36 -2.93
N LYS A 222 15.72 15.60 -4.02
CA LYS A 222 16.76 14.74 -4.62
C LYS A 222 17.37 13.74 -3.63
N ASP A 223 16.58 13.29 -2.63
CA ASP A 223 17.03 12.29 -1.66
C ASP A 223 16.79 10.86 -2.18
N TRP A 224 17.90 10.12 -2.32
CA TRP A 224 17.91 8.75 -2.83
C TRP A 224 17.78 7.68 -1.73
N TYR A 225 17.68 8.06 -0.46
CA TYR A 225 17.66 7.12 0.67
C TYR A 225 16.58 6.04 0.50
N LEU A 226 15.31 6.41 0.35
CA LEU A 226 14.20 5.45 0.24
C LEU A 226 14.22 4.68 -1.09
N ILE A 227 14.57 5.34 -2.19
CA ILE A 227 14.66 4.72 -3.52
C ILE A 227 15.74 3.63 -3.54
N SER A 228 16.87 3.82 -2.85
CA SER A 228 17.92 2.80 -2.74
C SER A 228 17.40 1.50 -2.11
N GLY A 229 16.44 1.58 -1.18
CA GLY A 229 15.76 0.41 -0.63
C GLY A 229 14.89 -0.33 -1.65
N PHE A 230 14.12 0.40 -2.47
CA PHE A 230 13.30 -0.22 -3.52
C PHE A 230 14.14 -0.81 -4.65
N LEU A 231 15.27 -0.19 -4.98
CA LEU A 231 16.23 -0.75 -5.93
C LEU A 231 16.84 -2.05 -5.38
N ALA A 232 17.15 -2.09 -4.09
CA ALA A 232 17.61 -3.32 -3.43
C ALA A 232 16.54 -4.43 -3.45
N ILE A 233 15.26 -4.10 -3.20
CA ILE A 233 14.13 -5.04 -3.34
C ILE A 233 14.07 -5.59 -4.76
N PHE A 234 14.18 -4.71 -5.77
CA PHE A 234 14.15 -5.10 -7.17
C PHE A 234 15.28 -6.08 -7.52
N VAL A 235 16.52 -5.75 -7.16
CA VAL A 235 17.69 -6.58 -7.46
C VAL A 235 17.59 -7.94 -6.76
N ALA A 236 17.25 -7.97 -5.47
CA ALA A 236 17.07 -9.22 -4.74
C ALA A 236 15.95 -10.09 -5.32
N ALA A 237 14.82 -9.48 -5.67
CA ALA A 237 13.70 -10.20 -6.26
C ALA A 237 14.02 -10.72 -7.66
N LEU A 238 14.73 -9.94 -8.48
CA LEU A 238 15.13 -10.31 -9.83
C LEU A 238 16.07 -11.51 -9.79
N LEU A 239 17.13 -11.44 -8.97
CA LEU A 239 18.07 -12.55 -8.78
C LEU A 239 17.36 -13.79 -8.24
N GLY A 240 16.47 -13.63 -7.26
CA GLY A 240 15.66 -14.74 -6.73
C GLY A 240 14.77 -15.39 -7.80
N ASN A 241 14.08 -14.59 -8.61
CA ASN A 241 13.22 -15.10 -9.68
C ASN A 241 14.02 -15.83 -10.78
N ILE A 242 15.24 -15.38 -11.09
CA ILE A 242 16.14 -16.07 -12.02
C ILE A 242 16.58 -17.41 -11.43
N VAL A 243 17.03 -17.44 -10.17
CA VAL A 243 17.50 -18.66 -9.49
C VAL A 243 16.41 -19.71 -9.35
N PHE A 244 15.17 -19.31 -9.05
CA PHE A 244 14.04 -20.23 -8.91
C PHE A 244 13.26 -20.48 -10.22
N GLY A 245 13.70 -19.90 -11.35
CA GLY A 245 13.06 -20.12 -12.67
C GLY A 245 11.69 -19.46 -12.84
N PHE A 246 11.34 -18.48 -12.02
CA PHE A 246 10.08 -17.72 -12.12
C PHE A 246 10.16 -16.55 -13.11
N PHE A 247 11.37 -16.15 -13.52
CA PHE A 247 11.55 -15.04 -14.44
C PHE A 247 11.05 -15.39 -15.85
N LYS A 248 10.03 -14.66 -16.32
CA LYS A 248 9.50 -14.77 -17.68
C LYS A 248 9.36 -13.38 -18.26
N LEU A 249 10.24 -12.99 -19.18
CA LEU A 249 10.18 -11.69 -19.80
C LEU A 249 9.06 -11.63 -20.84
N GLY A 250 8.12 -10.69 -20.70
CA GLY A 250 7.10 -10.47 -21.71
C GLY A 250 5.90 -9.65 -21.25
N PHE A 251 5.04 -9.30 -22.19
CA PHE A 251 3.78 -8.58 -21.93
C PHE A 251 2.57 -9.51 -21.77
N VAL A 252 2.56 -10.65 -22.46
CA VAL A 252 1.40 -11.55 -22.56
C VAL A 252 1.58 -12.77 -21.65
N GLY A 253 0.49 -13.28 -21.07
CA GLY A 253 0.50 -14.50 -20.25
C GLY A 253 1.16 -14.32 -18.89
N GLN A 254 1.34 -13.08 -18.44
CA GLN A 254 1.93 -12.77 -17.13
C GLN A 254 0.95 -13.10 -15.98
N PRO A 255 1.41 -13.78 -14.91
CA PRO A 255 0.58 -14.12 -13.76
C PRO A 255 -0.13 -12.92 -13.12
N VAL A 256 -1.47 -13.00 -13.03
CA VAL A 256 -2.32 -12.04 -12.31
C VAL A 256 -2.06 -10.59 -12.79
N ALA A 257 -1.93 -10.43 -14.10
CA ALA A 257 -1.67 -9.18 -14.81
C ALA A 257 -2.52 -9.12 -16.09
N HIS A 258 -2.78 -7.91 -16.58
CA HIS A 258 -3.37 -7.69 -17.91
C HIS A 258 -2.44 -6.82 -18.77
N THR A 259 -2.63 -6.92 -20.07
CA THR A 259 -1.80 -6.28 -21.10
C THR A 259 -2.20 -4.85 -21.43
N ASP A 260 -3.34 -4.37 -20.92
CA ASP A 260 -3.82 -3.02 -21.19
C ASP A 260 -2.96 -1.94 -20.49
N GLY A 261 -1.98 -1.41 -21.22
CA GLY A 261 -1.00 -0.45 -20.72
C GLY A 261 -1.60 0.87 -20.25
N LEU A 262 -2.67 1.35 -20.90
CA LEU A 262 -3.33 2.61 -20.54
C LEU A 262 -3.97 2.50 -19.14
N TRP A 263 -4.69 1.41 -18.89
CA TRP A 263 -5.36 1.21 -17.60
C TRP A 263 -4.39 0.80 -16.48
N ASN A 264 -3.28 0.12 -16.83
CA ASN A 264 -2.16 -0.06 -15.90
C ASN A 264 -1.57 1.30 -15.46
N PHE A 265 -1.36 2.21 -16.41
CA PHE A 265 -0.88 3.57 -16.15
C PHE A 265 -1.89 4.38 -15.31
N LEU A 266 -3.15 4.47 -15.75
CA LEU A 266 -4.18 5.27 -15.07
C LEU A 266 -4.51 4.74 -13.67
N GLY A 267 -4.58 3.41 -13.50
CA GLY A 267 -4.82 2.80 -12.20
C GLY A 267 -3.72 3.14 -11.19
N MET A 268 -2.46 3.03 -11.60
CA MET A 268 -1.33 3.38 -10.73
C MET A 268 -1.15 4.88 -10.55
N ALA A 269 -1.49 5.70 -11.55
CA ALA A 269 -1.51 7.16 -11.40
C ALA A 269 -2.55 7.60 -10.36
N LEU A 270 -3.75 7.00 -10.37
CA LEU A 270 -4.76 7.27 -9.35
C LEU A 270 -4.30 6.81 -7.96
N ALA A 271 -3.77 5.59 -7.86
CA ALA A 271 -3.25 5.05 -6.62
C ALA A 271 -2.08 5.90 -6.07
N GLY A 272 -1.18 6.36 -6.94
CA GLY A 272 -0.08 7.26 -6.60
C GLY A 272 -0.56 8.61 -6.10
N PHE A 273 -1.47 9.25 -6.84
CA PHE A 273 -2.03 10.55 -6.47
C PHE A 273 -2.73 10.48 -5.09
N GLY A 274 -3.64 9.53 -4.90
CA GLY A 274 -4.32 9.34 -3.61
C GLY A 274 -3.35 8.96 -2.47
N SER A 275 -2.33 8.16 -2.74
CA SER A 275 -1.35 7.77 -1.72
C SER A 275 -0.47 8.93 -1.26
N VAL A 276 -0.20 9.91 -2.13
CA VAL A 276 0.50 11.15 -1.73
C VAL A 276 -0.37 11.96 -0.76
N LEU A 277 -1.64 12.16 -1.09
CA LEU A 277 -2.58 12.91 -0.23
C LEU A 277 -2.83 12.20 1.11
N LEU A 278 -2.82 10.85 1.13
CA LEU A 278 -2.89 10.05 2.35
C LEU A 278 -1.61 10.07 3.19
N GLY A 279 -0.48 10.53 2.63
CA GLY A 279 0.82 10.47 3.30
C GLY A 279 1.46 9.07 3.35
N GLY A 280 1.05 8.15 2.48
CA GLY A 280 1.63 6.81 2.40
C GLY A 280 0.84 5.84 1.51
N CYS A 281 1.55 4.88 0.92
CA CYS A 281 0.94 3.77 0.16
C CYS A 281 0.28 2.73 1.09
N PRO A 282 -0.46 1.73 0.55
CA PRO A 282 -1.15 0.72 1.37
C PRO A 282 -0.25 0.06 2.44
N MET A 283 0.99 -0.26 2.07
CA MET A 283 1.96 -0.83 3.01
C MET A 283 2.31 0.14 4.15
N ARG A 284 2.59 1.41 3.83
CA ARG A 284 2.92 2.40 4.84
C ARG A 284 1.72 2.69 5.76
N GLN A 285 0.50 2.69 5.23
CA GLN A 285 -0.71 2.86 6.05
C GLN A 285 -0.91 1.70 7.02
N LEU A 286 -0.65 0.44 6.62
CA LEU A 286 -0.69 -0.70 7.56
C LEU A 286 0.35 -0.59 8.68
N ILE A 287 1.59 -0.19 8.33
CA ILE A 287 2.67 -0.01 9.32
C ILE A 287 2.30 1.11 10.30
N LEU A 288 1.85 2.26 9.80
CA LEU A 288 1.41 3.39 10.62
C LEU A 288 0.22 3.02 11.52
N ALA A 289 -0.72 2.23 11.01
CA ALA A 289 -1.83 1.71 11.79
C ALA A 289 -1.35 0.81 12.94
N GLY A 290 -0.32 -0.03 12.70
CA GLY A 290 0.35 -0.82 13.75
C GLY A 290 1.16 0.04 14.75
N GLU A 291 1.63 1.22 14.35
CA GLU A 291 2.32 2.18 15.23
C GLU A 291 1.38 2.96 16.16
N GLY A 292 0.05 2.79 16.02
CA GLY A 292 -0.98 3.49 16.82
C GLY A 292 -1.61 4.70 16.11
N ASN A 293 -1.40 4.87 14.80
CA ASN A 293 -2.02 5.96 14.04
C ASN A 293 -3.43 5.58 13.55
N ILE A 294 -4.45 6.14 14.21
CA ILE A 294 -5.86 5.87 13.90
C ILE A 294 -6.27 6.48 12.56
N ASP A 295 -5.67 7.59 12.14
CA ASP A 295 -5.92 8.16 10.82
C ASP A 295 -5.53 7.17 9.70
N SER A 296 -4.45 6.41 9.92
CA SER A 296 -4.04 5.32 9.02
C SER A 296 -4.93 4.09 9.13
N VAL A 297 -5.47 3.78 10.32
CA VAL A 297 -6.49 2.73 10.47
C VAL A 297 -7.71 3.05 9.61
N ILE A 298 -8.20 4.30 9.64
CA ILE A 298 -9.34 4.73 8.81
C ILE A 298 -9.03 4.60 7.32
N ALA A 299 -7.81 4.94 6.87
CA ALA A 299 -7.40 4.72 5.48
C ALA A 299 -7.35 3.22 5.12
N VAL A 300 -6.91 2.36 6.04
CA VAL A 300 -6.91 0.89 5.86
C VAL A 300 -8.32 0.34 5.79
N LEU A 301 -9.25 0.82 6.61
CA LEU A 301 -10.66 0.46 6.53
C LEU A 301 -11.27 0.93 5.20
N GLY A 302 -10.94 2.15 4.74
CA GLY A 302 -11.31 2.64 3.42
C GLY A 302 -10.80 1.73 2.30
N MET A 303 -9.54 1.29 2.39
CA MET A 303 -8.97 0.31 1.46
C MET A 303 -9.71 -1.04 1.51
N ALA A 304 -10.06 -1.54 2.69
CA ALA A 304 -10.81 -2.78 2.84
C ALA A 304 -12.21 -2.71 2.21
N VAL A 305 -12.94 -1.62 2.46
CA VAL A 305 -14.25 -1.37 1.83
C VAL A 305 -14.10 -1.16 0.32
N GLY A 306 -13.07 -0.46 -0.13
CA GLY A 306 -12.74 -0.31 -1.56
C GLY A 306 -12.52 -1.65 -2.25
N ALA A 307 -11.85 -2.60 -1.58
CA ALA A 307 -11.65 -3.94 -2.11
C ALA A 307 -12.96 -4.72 -2.19
N ALA A 308 -13.82 -4.62 -1.17
CA ALA A 308 -15.16 -5.23 -1.18
C ALA A 308 -15.99 -4.73 -2.37
N PHE A 309 -16.05 -3.40 -2.54
CA PHE A 309 -16.78 -2.77 -3.62
C PHE A 309 -16.21 -3.13 -5.00
N ALA A 310 -14.88 -3.16 -5.13
CA ALA A 310 -14.24 -3.48 -6.39
C ALA A 310 -14.61 -4.88 -6.91
N HIS A 311 -14.84 -5.84 -6.02
CA HIS A 311 -15.25 -7.20 -6.41
C HIS A 311 -16.77 -7.39 -6.50
N ASN A 312 -17.57 -6.71 -5.66
CA ASN A 312 -19.02 -6.79 -5.74
C ASN A 312 -19.60 -6.03 -6.95
N PHE A 313 -19.04 -4.85 -7.29
CA PHE A 313 -19.49 -4.01 -8.41
C PHE A 313 -18.68 -4.20 -9.70
N LYS A 314 -17.80 -5.20 -9.73
CA LYS A 314 -16.93 -5.52 -10.88
C LYS A 314 -16.05 -4.34 -11.32
N LEU A 315 -15.46 -3.61 -10.38
CA LEU A 315 -14.52 -2.50 -10.64
C LEU A 315 -13.07 -2.98 -10.80
N ALA A 316 -12.72 -4.13 -10.23
CA ALA A 316 -11.39 -4.71 -10.35
C ALA A 316 -11.14 -5.26 -11.75
N SER A 317 -9.91 -5.12 -12.25
CA SER A 317 -9.46 -5.77 -13.48
C SER A 317 -9.31 -7.27 -13.30
N SER A 318 -9.11 -7.99 -14.40
CA SER A 318 -8.71 -9.41 -14.41
C SER A 318 -7.63 -9.66 -15.45
N ALA A 319 -7.15 -10.89 -15.59
CA ALA A 319 -6.23 -11.26 -16.68
C ALA A 319 -6.82 -11.02 -18.08
N GLN A 320 -8.15 -10.96 -18.21
CA GLN A 320 -8.84 -10.63 -19.46
C GLN A 320 -8.83 -9.12 -19.76
N GLY A 321 -8.39 -8.29 -18.81
CA GLY A 321 -8.34 -6.84 -18.95
C GLY A 321 -9.23 -6.08 -17.96
N PRO A 322 -9.28 -4.75 -18.10
CA PRO A 322 -10.06 -3.84 -17.28
C PRO A 322 -11.56 -3.90 -17.62
N THR A 323 -12.41 -3.91 -16.59
CA THR A 323 -13.87 -3.89 -16.74
C THR A 323 -14.37 -2.48 -17.06
N VAL A 324 -15.52 -2.36 -17.74
CA VAL A 324 -16.14 -1.05 -18.05
C VAL A 324 -16.41 -0.25 -16.78
N ASN A 325 -16.99 -0.87 -15.75
CA ASN A 325 -17.25 -0.20 -14.47
C ASN A 325 -15.95 0.25 -13.79
N GLY A 326 -14.89 -0.55 -13.86
CA GLY A 326 -13.58 -0.18 -13.34
C GLY A 326 -13.01 1.05 -14.04
N LYS A 327 -13.12 1.11 -15.37
CA LYS A 327 -12.68 2.26 -16.17
C LYS A 327 -13.35 3.56 -15.70
N ILE A 328 -14.67 3.51 -15.54
CA ILE A 328 -15.47 4.63 -15.04
C ILE A 328 -15.05 5.01 -13.61
N ALA A 329 -14.89 4.02 -12.73
CA ALA A 329 -14.51 4.25 -11.34
C ALA A 329 -13.14 4.93 -11.20
N VAL A 330 -12.17 4.59 -12.06
CA VAL A 330 -10.85 5.26 -12.07
C VAL A 330 -10.98 6.74 -12.48
N LEU A 331 -11.76 7.03 -13.52
CA LEU A 331 -11.97 8.42 -13.96
C LEU A 331 -12.68 9.26 -12.89
N ILE A 332 -13.75 8.73 -12.29
CA ILE A 332 -14.43 9.37 -11.16
C ILE A 332 -13.46 9.53 -9.98
N GLY A 333 -12.63 8.52 -9.71
CA GLY A 333 -11.60 8.57 -8.68
C GLY A 333 -10.65 9.76 -8.86
N PHE A 334 -10.18 10.03 -10.08
CA PHE A 334 -9.33 11.20 -10.34
C PHE A 334 -10.03 12.51 -10.01
N ILE A 335 -11.30 12.65 -10.42
CA ILE A 335 -12.10 13.85 -10.14
C ILE A 335 -12.25 14.02 -8.62
N VAL A 336 -12.63 12.97 -7.90
CA VAL A 336 -12.84 13.04 -6.44
C VAL A 336 -11.54 13.34 -5.70
N VAL A 337 -10.42 12.69 -6.05
CA VAL A 337 -9.13 12.95 -5.41
C VAL A 337 -8.65 14.38 -5.71
N ALA A 338 -8.86 14.88 -6.93
CA ALA A 338 -8.53 16.26 -7.30
C ALA A 338 -9.39 17.28 -6.53
N LEU A 339 -10.69 17.03 -6.37
CA LEU A 339 -11.58 17.88 -5.58
C LEU A 339 -11.20 17.87 -4.10
N ILE A 340 -10.92 16.70 -3.52
CA ILE A 340 -10.41 16.58 -2.15
C ILE A 340 -9.11 17.36 -2.01
N GLY A 341 -8.19 17.20 -2.96
CA GLY A 341 -6.95 17.95 -3.05
C GLY A 341 -7.18 19.45 -3.06
N TYR A 342 -8.09 19.93 -3.90
CA TYR A 342 -8.38 21.35 -4.06
C TYR A 342 -9.03 21.97 -2.81
N PHE A 343 -10.03 21.31 -2.24
CA PHE A 343 -10.78 21.85 -1.09
C PHE A 343 -10.05 21.75 0.24
N ASN A 344 -9.00 20.94 0.34
CA ASN A 344 -8.17 20.81 1.55
C ASN A 344 -6.81 21.53 1.41
N ILE A 345 -6.68 22.44 0.44
CA ILE A 345 -5.59 23.42 0.43
C ILE A 345 -5.91 24.49 1.47
N GLU A 346 -5.09 24.59 2.51
CA GLU A 346 -5.10 25.78 3.35
C GLU A 346 -4.56 26.93 2.51
N ARG A 347 -5.43 27.84 2.08
CA ARG A 347 -4.99 29.12 1.52
C ARG A 347 -4.20 29.80 2.64
N SER A 348 -2.89 29.89 2.46
CA SER A 348 -2.05 30.73 3.30
C SER A 348 -2.71 32.11 3.37
N VAL A 349 -3.17 32.48 4.56
CA VAL A 349 -3.53 33.87 4.83
C VAL A 349 -2.25 34.65 4.57
N ASP A 350 -2.28 35.47 3.53
CA ASP A 350 -1.22 36.38 3.19
C ASP A 350 -1.09 37.33 4.39
N PHE A 351 -0.11 37.06 5.27
CA PHE A 351 0.21 38.00 6.34
C PHE A 351 0.80 39.23 5.64
N LYS A 352 -0.05 40.19 5.28
CA LYS A 352 0.40 41.57 5.10
C LYS A 352 0.97 42.00 6.44
N VAL A 353 2.30 41.96 6.54
CA VAL A 353 3.03 42.66 7.60
C VAL A 353 2.65 44.13 7.45
N LYS A 354 1.74 44.58 8.32
CA LYS A 354 1.30 45.96 8.41
C LYS A 354 2.06 46.56 9.59
N GLY A 355 3.00 47.45 9.32
CA GLY A 355 3.71 48.18 10.37
C GLY A 355 5.08 48.65 9.94
N ASP A 356 5.11 49.87 9.42
CA ASP A 356 6.29 50.70 9.21
C ASP A 356 7.15 50.80 10.48
N VAL A 357 8.48 50.76 10.31
CA VAL A 357 9.40 51.54 11.13
C VAL A 357 10.48 52.11 10.21
N ASN A 358 10.29 53.36 9.78
CA ASN A 358 11.38 54.19 9.28
C ASN A 358 12.32 54.47 10.46
N ILE A 359 13.57 54.01 10.36
CA ILE A 359 14.63 54.46 11.26
C ILE A 359 15.36 55.57 10.50
N GLU A 360 14.90 56.80 10.68
CA GLU A 360 15.76 57.98 10.50
C GLU A 360 16.54 58.17 11.81
N GLY A 361 17.86 58.18 11.69
CA GLY A 361 18.81 58.53 12.73
C GLY A 361 20.05 59.11 12.08
#